data_AF-D6TMQ2-F1
#
_entry.id   AF-D6TMQ2-F1
#
_cell.length_a   1.000
_cell.length_b   1.000
_cell.length_c   1.000
_cell.angle_alpha   90.00
_cell.angle_beta   90.00
_cell.angle_gamma   90.00
#
_symmetry.space_group_name_H-M   'P 1'
#
loop_
_entity.id
_entity.type
_entity.pdbx_description
1 polymer ?
#
loop_
_entity_poly.entity_id
_entity_poly.type
_entity_poly.pdbx_seq_one_letter_code
_entity_poly.pdbx_strand_id
1 'polypeptide(L)'
;MEVHEEAPQTAKQYSKHYYPSETLPLQQLMHWIAFSRVMGIGAVRFRLLEDYVQGDMQAAWQAGLAELCSAGLDEKTAEKFLHQRASIVPEQELERLEKRRMRVITWRDDEYPPLLSKFEYAPPVLYIYGRLNEDDQQYALGIVGTRRMTSYGRQVTEKLTTELTGGRVTFFCTYM
;
A
#
# COMPACT_ATOMS: atom_id res chain seq x y z
N MET A 1 15.70 26.93 41.36
CA MET A 1 15.76 25.46 41.28
C MET A 1 14.86 25.09 40.12
N GLU A 2 15.49 24.91 38.97
CA GLU A 2 14.87 24.45 37.74
C GLU A 2 14.22 23.09 38.00
N VAL A 3 13.01 22.90 37.48
CA VAL A 3 12.81 21.78 36.57
C VAL A 3 11.85 22.27 35.48
N HIS A 4 12.45 22.57 34.34
CA HIS A 4 11.78 22.61 33.05
C HIS A 4 11.23 21.21 32.78
N GLU A 5 9.93 21.07 32.56
CA GLU A 5 9.37 19.91 31.88
C GLU A 5 9.00 20.40 30.47
N GLU A 6 10.01 20.38 29.60
CA GLU A 6 9.87 20.61 28.17
C GLU A 6 9.00 19.50 27.59
N ALA A 7 7.76 19.84 27.26
CA ALA A 7 6.97 19.08 26.32
C ALA A 7 7.71 19.09 24.96
N PRO A 8 7.94 17.95 24.30
CA PRO A 8 8.51 17.97 22.96
C PRO A 8 7.44 18.49 21.98
N GLN A 9 7.52 19.80 21.73
CA GLN A 9 6.97 20.47 20.57
C GLN A 9 7.74 20.02 19.33
N THR A 10 7.09 19.31 18.42
CA THR A 10 7.18 19.56 16.96
C THR A 10 6.20 18.64 16.23
N ALA A 11 4.95 19.11 16.07
CA ALA A 11 4.07 18.58 15.04
C ALA A 11 4.69 18.96 13.69
N LYS A 12 5.49 18.05 13.10
CA LYS A 12 5.95 18.18 11.72
C LYS A 12 4.72 18.36 10.83
N GLN A 13 4.66 19.48 10.12
CA GLN A 13 3.58 19.78 9.20
C GLN A 13 3.76 18.91 7.95
N TYR A 14 3.27 17.67 8.02
CA TYR A 14 3.28 16.74 6.89
C TYR A 14 2.41 17.30 5.77
N SER A 15 3.02 17.51 4.60
CA SER A 15 2.29 18.01 3.45
C SER A 15 1.53 16.84 2.82
N LYS A 16 0.21 16.95 2.68
CA LYS A 16 -0.65 15.94 2.01
C LYS A 16 -0.28 15.69 0.52
N HIS A 17 0.81 16.25 0.01
CA HIS A 17 1.12 16.25 -1.43
C HIS A 17 1.24 14.86 -2.07
N TYR A 18 1.67 13.86 -1.30
CA TYR A 18 1.88 12.48 -1.77
C TYR A 18 0.82 11.48 -1.30
N TYR A 19 -0.23 11.97 -0.62
CA TYR A 19 -1.41 11.20 -0.29
C TYR A 19 -2.64 11.94 -0.81
N PRO A 20 -3.25 11.49 -1.91
CA PRO A 20 -4.24 12.28 -2.63
C PRO A 20 -5.64 12.28 -2.00
N SER A 21 -5.90 11.34 -1.11
CA SER A 21 -7.23 11.14 -0.53
C SER A 21 -7.39 11.90 0.79
N GLU A 22 -8.64 12.28 1.10
CA GLU A 22 -9.01 12.86 2.39
C GLU A 22 -9.77 11.87 3.29
N THR A 23 -9.99 10.62 2.84
CA THR A 23 -10.78 9.63 3.59
C THR A 23 -10.08 9.11 4.83
N LEU A 24 -8.75 8.88 4.78
CA LEU A 24 -7.97 8.51 5.97
C LEU A 24 -7.16 9.69 6.51
N PRO A 25 -7.15 9.92 7.84
CA PRO A 25 -6.24 10.87 8.43
C PRO A 25 -4.79 10.36 8.32
N LEU A 26 -3.83 11.28 8.24
CA LEU A 26 -2.39 10.94 8.08
C LEU A 26 -1.87 9.98 9.14
N GLN A 27 -2.39 10.09 10.37
CA GLN A 27 -2.05 9.19 11.47
C GLN A 27 -2.52 7.76 11.21
N GLN A 28 -3.67 7.54 10.57
CA GLN A 28 -4.08 6.19 10.17
C GLN A 28 -3.23 5.72 8.99
N LEU A 29 -3.04 6.57 7.98
CA LEU A 29 -2.25 6.23 6.78
C LEU A 29 -0.83 5.75 7.12
N MET A 30 -0.12 6.40 8.05
CA MET A 30 1.23 5.98 8.42
C MET A 30 1.26 4.56 8.98
N HIS A 31 0.21 4.13 9.70
CA HIS A 31 0.11 2.76 10.21
C HIS A 31 -0.20 1.78 9.08
N TRP A 32 -1.07 2.14 8.12
CA TRP A 32 -1.30 1.33 6.91
C TRP A 32 0.02 1.07 6.16
N ILE A 33 0.82 2.12 5.97
CA ILE A 33 2.14 2.03 5.34
C ILE A 33 3.11 1.21 6.20
N ALA A 34 3.14 1.41 7.51
CA ALA A 34 4.01 0.66 8.41
C ALA A 34 3.71 -0.84 8.39
N PHE A 35 2.43 -1.23 8.36
CA PHE A 35 2.00 -2.62 8.22
C PHE A 35 2.45 -3.26 6.91
N SER A 36 2.43 -2.51 5.79
CA SER A 36 2.90 -3.04 4.50
C SER A 36 4.40 -3.37 4.49
N ARG A 37 5.18 -2.81 5.44
CA ARG A 37 6.61 -3.10 5.63
C ARG A 37 6.85 -4.39 6.40
N VAL A 38 5.85 -4.90 7.13
CA VAL A 38 6.00 -6.10 7.95
C VAL A 38 5.84 -7.34 7.08
N MET A 39 6.90 -8.15 6.98
CA MET A 39 6.83 -9.42 6.28
C MET A 39 5.96 -10.41 7.04
N GLY A 40 5.02 -11.04 6.33
CA GLY A 40 4.08 -12.03 6.88
C GLY A 40 2.65 -11.51 7.02
N ILE A 41 2.45 -10.18 7.01
CA ILE A 41 1.13 -9.55 7.00
C ILE A 41 0.76 -9.20 5.56
N GLY A 42 0.11 -10.15 4.88
CA GLY A 42 -0.49 -9.92 3.56
C GLY A 42 -1.91 -9.36 3.65
N ALA A 43 -2.54 -9.12 2.50
CA ALA A 43 -3.89 -8.56 2.38
C ALA A 43 -4.94 -9.24 3.27
N VAL A 44 -4.97 -10.57 3.31
CA VAL A 44 -5.94 -11.34 4.11
C VAL A 44 -5.77 -11.05 5.61
N ARG A 45 -4.53 -11.14 6.13
CA ARG A 45 -4.25 -10.87 7.55
C ARG A 45 -4.45 -9.40 7.90
N PHE A 46 -4.12 -8.50 6.97
CA PHE A 46 -4.37 -7.06 7.15
C PHE A 46 -5.87 -6.80 7.32
N ARG A 47 -6.72 -7.42 6.49
CA ARG A 47 -8.17 -7.30 6.59
C ARG A 47 -8.71 -7.84 7.90
N LEU A 48 -8.24 -9.01 8.36
CA LEU A 48 -8.60 -9.55 9.67
C LEU A 48 -8.29 -8.58 10.81
N LEU A 49 -7.12 -7.94 10.77
CA LEU A 49 -6.74 -6.93 11.76
C LEU A 49 -7.65 -5.70 11.66
N GLU A 50 -7.88 -5.19 10.45
CA GLU A 50 -8.75 -4.04 10.19
C GLU A 50 -10.18 -4.29 10.72
N ASP A 51 -10.73 -5.48 10.47
CA ASP A 51 -12.07 -5.88 10.92
C ASP A 51 -12.14 -5.97 12.45
N TYR A 52 -11.10 -6.53 13.10
CA TYR A 52 -11.03 -6.67 14.56
C TYR A 52 -11.01 -5.31 15.27
N VAL A 53 -10.22 -4.36 14.76
CA VAL A 53 -10.08 -3.01 15.34
C VAL A 53 -11.06 -1.99 14.76
N GLN A 54 -12.03 -2.45 13.96
CA GLN A 54 -13.06 -1.62 13.31
C GLN A 54 -12.45 -0.45 12.51
N GLY A 55 -11.30 -0.68 11.86
CA GLY A 55 -10.62 0.28 11.01
C GLY A 55 -9.59 1.19 11.68
N ASP A 56 -9.43 1.14 13.00
CA ASP A 56 -8.34 1.83 13.69
C ASP A 56 -7.02 1.05 13.63
N MET A 57 -6.27 1.23 12.53
CA MET A 57 -5.01 0.54 12.34
C MET A 57 -3.92 0.98 13.32
N GLN A 58 -4.06 2.13 13.98
CA GLN A 58 -3.16 2.50 15.08
C GLN A 58 -3.35 1.56 16.27
N ALA A 59 -4.60 1.25 16.63
CA ALA A 59 -4.89 0.27 17.68
C ALA A 59 -4.32 -1.10 17.32
N ALA A 60 -4.50 -1.56 16.07
CA ALA A 60 -3.89 -2.81 15.60
C ALA A 60 -2.35 -2.79 15.68
N TRP A 61 -1.72 -1.65 15.37
CA TRP A 61 -0.27 -1.51 15.44
C TRP A 61 0.24 -1.59 16.88
N GLN A 62 -0.50 -1.03 17.85
CA GLN A 62 -0.14 -1.04 19.26
C GLN A 62 -0.52 -2.34 19.98
N ALA A 63 -1.36 -3.16 19.37
CA ALA A 63 -1.88 -4.40 19.94
C ALA A 63 -0.78 -5.35 20.45
N GLY A 64 -1.10 -6.05 21.53
CA GLY A 64 -0.25 -7.09 22.13
C GLY A 64 -0.39 -8.45 21.44
N LEU A 65 0.41 -9.43 21.86
CA LEU A 65 0.38 -10.79 21.30
C LEU A 65 -1.03 -11.42 21.38
N ALA A 66 -1.68 -11.31 22.53
CA ALA A 66 -3.00 -11.91 22.76
C ALA A 66 -4.10 -11.31 21.86
N GLU A 67 -4.07 -9.99 21.64
CA GLU A 67 -5.03 -9.29 20.78
C GLU A 67 -4.80 -9.64 19.31
N LEU A 68 -3.54 -9.70 18.86
CA LEU A 68 -3.19 -10.11 17.50
C LEU A 68 -3.64 -11.55 17.21
N CYS A 69 -3.43 -12.46 18.17
CA CYS A 69 -3.93 -13.84 18.05
C CYS A 69 -5.46 -13.88 18.03
N SER A 70 -6.12 -13.06 18.85
CA SER A 70 -7.59 -12.95 18.86
C SER A 70 -8.16 -12.37 17.57
N ALA A 71 -7.40 -11.51 16.89
CA ALA A 71 -7.73 -11.00 15.56
C ALA A 71 -7.53 -12.05 14.44
N GLY A 72 -6.99 -13.23 14.75
CA GLY A 72 -6.85 -14.34 13.80
C GLY A 72 -5.44 -14.56 13.25
N LEU A 73 -4.41 -13.93 13.82
CA LEU A 73 -3.02 -14.26 13.48
C LEU A 73 -2.59 -15.53 14.24
N ASP A 74 -1.78 -16.36 13.58
CA ASP A 74 -1.06 -17.43 14.27
C ASP A 74 0.03 -16.84 15.19
N GLU A 75 0.27 -17.49 16.33
CA GLU A 75 1.21 -17.02 17.36
C GLU A 75 2.59 -16.71 16.78
N LYS A 76 3.11 -17.57 15.91
CA LYS A 76 4.40 -17.38 15.24
C LYS A 76 4.44 -16.13 14.37
N THR A 77 3.36 -15.82 13.66
CA THR A 77 3.25 -14.60 12.84
C THR A 77 3.09 -13.37 13.72
N ALA A 78 2.33 -13.45 14.81
CA ALA A 78 2.16 -12.35 15.75
C ALA A 78 3.48 -12.00 16.47
N GLU A 79 4.26 -12.99 16.91
CA GLU A 79 5.61 -12.78 17.47
C GLU A 79 6.56 -12.12 16.46
N LYS A 80 6.57 -12.60 15.21
CA LYS A 80 7.36 -12.00 14.13
C LYS A 80 6.95 -10.57 13.84
N PHE A 81 5.65 -10.26 13.91
CA PHE A 81 5.14 -8.91 13.79
C PHE A 81 5.69 -8.03 14.92
N LEU A 82 5.56 -8.46 16.18
CA LEU A 82 6.04 -7.70 17.34
C LEU A 82 7.55 -7.41 17.27
N HIS A 83 8.35 -8.39 16.82
CA HIS A 83 9.78 -8.21 16.62
C HIS A 83 10.09 -7.21 15.51
N GLN A 84 9.43 -7.30 14.35
CA GLN A 84 9.64 -6.37 13.22
C GLN A 84 9.15 -4.95 13.55
N ARG A 85 8.00 -4.84 14.22
CA ARG A 85 7.39 -3.59 14.68
C ARG A 85 8.38 -2.73 15.45
N ALA A 86 9.21 -3.33 16.31
CA ALA A 86 10.20 -2.61 17.12
C ALA A 86 11.23 -1.81 16.30
N SER A 87 11.44 -2.17 15.03
CA SER A 87 12.36 -1.50 14.11
C SER A 87 11.71 -0.55 13.11
N ILE A 88 10.37 -0.49 13.08
CA ILE A 88 9.60 0.30 12.12
C ILE A 88 8.98 1.48 12.86
N VAL A 89 9.31 2.69 12.40
CA VAL A 89 8.74 3.94 12.93
C VAL A 89 7.77 4.48 11.88
N PRO A 90 6.44 4.42 12.10
CA PRO A 90 5.43 4.82 11.11
C PRO A 90 5.66 6.21 10.52
N GLU A 91 6.06 7.18 11.33
CA GLU A 91 6.32 8.57 10.93
C GLU A 91 7.45 8.67 9.92
N GLN A 92 8.49 7.84 10.05
CA GLN A 92 9.62 7.82 9.10
C GLN A 92 9.20 7.28 7.73
N GLU A 93 8.15 6.45 7.66
CA GLU A 93 7.67 5.95 6.38
C GLU A 93 7.01 7.05 5.56
N LEU A 94 6.30 8.00 6.19
CA LEU A 94 5.77 9.18 5.50
C LEU A 94 6.90 10.03 4.90
N GLU A 95 7.97 10.28 5.66
CA GLU A 95 9.12 11.03 5.15
C GLU A 95 9.80 10.34 3.95
N ARG A 96 9.82 9.00 3.93
CA ARG A 96 10.38 8.23 2.82
C ARG A 96 9.54 8.39 1.55
N LEU A 97 8.22 8.47 1.68
CA LEU A 97 7.33 8.74 0.54
C LEU A 97 7.59 10.11 -0.06
N GLU A 98 7.69 11.14 0.80
CA GLU A 98 7.96 12.50 0.36
C GLU A 98 9.31 12.58 -0.36
N LYS A 99 10.38 12.01 0.22
CA LYS A 99 11.72 11.99 -0.37
C LYS A 99 11.76 11.29 -1.73
N ARG A 100 10.97 10.24 -1.91
CA ARG A 100 10.90 9.45 -3.17
C ARG A 100 9.89 9.99 -4.16
N ARG A 101 9.12 11.02 -3.79
CA ARG A 101 8.03 11.60 -4.58
C ARG A 101 7.01 10.56 -5.06
N MET A 102 6.72 9.57 -4.23
CA MET A 102 5.77 8.49 -4.54
C MET A 102 4.43 8.79 -3.92
N ARG A 103 3.35 8.63 -4.69
CA ARG A 103 2.00 8.67 -4.16
C ARG A 103 1.64 7.35 -3.50
N VAL A 104 0.75 7.39 -2.52
CA VAL A 104 0.15 6.21 -1.92
C VAL A 104 -1.36 6.29 -2.01
N ILE A 105 -2.00 5.17 -2.34
CA ILE A 105 -3.44 4.98 -2.21
C ILE A 105 -3.73 3.67 -1.46
N THR A 106 -4.89 3.58 -0.84
CA THR A 106 -5.36 2.50 0.04
C THR A 106 -6.73 2.00 -0.40
N TRP A 107 -7.21 0.89 0.15
CA TRP A 107 -8.57 0.38 -0.14
C TRP A 107 -9.70 1.38 0.12
N ARG A 108 -9.45 2.39 0.96
CA ARG A 108 -10.45 3.41 1.34
C ARG A 108 -10.42 4.63 0.43
N ASP A 109 -9.58 4.63 -0.60
CA ASP A 109 -9.45 5.75 -1.52
C ASP A 109 -10.21 5.44 -2.82
N ASP A 110 -10.98 6.41 -3.32
CA ASP A 110 -11.73 6.27 -4.57
C ASP A 110 -10.82 6.07 -5.80
N GLU A 111 -9.57 6.54 -5.71
CA GLU A 111 -8.54 6.31 -6.74
C GLU A 111 -8.07 4.84 -6.80
N TYR A 112 -8.43 3.99 -5.82
CA TYR A 112 -8.04 2.58 -5.80
C TYR A 112 -8.69 1.80 -6.95
N PRO A 113 -7.92 1.11 -7.82
CA PRO A 113 -8.47 0.48 -9.02
C PRO A 113 -9.62 -0.51 -8.70
N PRO A 114 -10.82 -0.31 -9.25
CA PRO A 114 -12.01 -1.07 -8.88
C PRO A 114 -11.95 -2.54 -9.31
N LEU A 115 -11.15 -2.87 -10.32
CA LEU A 115 -10.91 -4.27 -10.68
C LEU A 115 -9.99 -4.97 -9.68
N LEU A 116 -9.00 -4.26 -9.15
CA LEU A 116 -8.07 -4.80 -8.16
C LEU A 116 -8.72 -4.94 -6.80
N SER A 117 -9.60 -4.02 -6.39
CA SER A 117 -10.29 -4.08 -5.09
C SER A 117 -11.20 -5.31 -4.93
N LYS A 118 -11.68 -5.87 -6.04
CA LYS A 118 -12.47 -7.11 -6.07
C LYS A 118 -11.66 -8.36 -5.76
N PHE A 119 -10.33 -8.28 -5.82
CA PHE A 119 -9.47 -9.43 -5.58
C PHE A 119 -9.30 -9.65 -4.07
N GLU A 120 -9.42 -10.90 -3.61
CA GLU A 120 -9.26 -11.23 -2.18
C GLU A 120 -7.88 -10.83 -1.64
N TYR A 121 -6.85 -10.93 -2.49
CA TYR A 121 -5.47 -10.59 -2.14
C TYR A 121 -5.06 -9.18 -2.63
N ALA A 122 -6.03 -8.29 -2.88
CA ALA A 122 -5.75 -6.90 -3.23
C ALA A 122 -4.82 -6.28 -2.18
N PRO A 123 -3.71 -5.62 -2.53
CA PRO A 123 -2.82 -5.04 -1.53
C PRO A 123 -3.50 -3.88 -0.78
N PRO A 124 -3.38 -3.78 0.55
CA PRO A 124 -4.01 -2.70 1.34
C PRO A 124 -3.46 -1.32 1.00
N VAL A 125 -2.22 -1.26 0.51
CA VAL A 125 -1.51 -0.04 0.15
C VAL A 125 -0.88 -0.23 -1.23
N LEU A 126 -1.17 0.68 -2.15
CA LEU A 126 -0.55 0.79 -3.47
C LEU A 126 0.35 2.00 -3.53
N TYR A 127 1.60 1.79 -3.94
CA TYR A 127 2.57 2.84 -4.18
C TYR A 127 2.59 3.17 -5.67
N ILE A 128 2.41 4.44 -5.99
CA ILE A 128 2.28 4.93 -7.37
C ILE A 128 3.37 5.94 -7.64
N TYR A 129 4.11 5.70 -8.72
CA TYR A 129 4.97 6.71 -9.32
C TYR A 129 4.19 7.37 -10.46
N GLY A 130 4.01 8.70 -10.40
CA GLY A 130 3.16 9.44 -11.34
C GLY A 130 1.71 9.57 -10.87
N ARG A 131 0.75 9.50 -11.80
CA ARG A 131 -0.69 9.58 -11.51
C ARG A 131 -1.46 8.56 -12.33
N LEU A 132 -2.45 7.93 -11.71
CA LEU A 132 -3.48 7.18 -12.42
C LEU A 132 -4.53 8.18 -12.94
N ASN A 133 -5.02 7.95 -14.15
CA ASN A 133 -6.12 8.67 -14.76
C ASN A 133 -7.36 7.75 -14.90
N GLU A 134 -8.47 8.30 -15.37
CA GLU A 134 -9.73 7.55 -15.53
C GLU A 134 -9.61 6.39 -16.54
N ASP A 135 -8.85 6.56 -17.62
CA ASP A 135 -8.64 5.53 -18.62
C ASP A 135 -7.86 4.34 -18.01
N ASP A 136 -6.89 4.59 -17.12
CA ASP A 136 -6.14 3.56 -16.40
C ASP A 136 -7.03 2.69 -15.51
N GLN A 137 -8.15 3.23 -15.02
CA GLN A 137 -9.09 2.50 -14.18
C GLN A 137 -10.14 1.72 -15.00
N GLN A 138 -10.49 2.20 -16.19
CA GLN A 138 -11.58 1.65 -17.01
C GLN A 138 -11.10 0.71 -18.11
N TYR A 139 -9.94 0.99 -18.72
CA TYR A 139 -9.47 0.36 -19.95
C TYR A 139 -8.06 -0.21 -19.79
N ALA A 140 -7.84 -0.99 -18.74
CA ALA A 140 -6.54 -1.61 -18.46
C ALA A 140 -6.43 -3.02 -19.08
N LEU A 141 -5.36 -3.30 -19.84
CA LEU A 141 -5.06 -4.63 -20.37
C LEU A 141 -3.71 -5.16 -19.84
N GLY A 142 -3.77 -6.34 -19.22
CA GLY A 142 -2.58 -7.05 -18.74
C GLY A 142 -1.90 -7.80 -19.88
N ILE A 143 -0.61 -7.53 -20.12
CA ILE A 143 0.20 -8.28 -21.08
C ILE A 143 1.19 -9.17 -20.32
N VAL A 144 1.07 -10.47 -20.51
CA VAL A 144 1.96 -11.49 -19.93
C VAL A 144 2.54 -12.36 -21.03
N GLY A 145 3.76 -12.83 -20.84
CA GLY A 145 4.47 -13.65 -21.82
C GLY A 145 5.62 -14.45 -21.22
N THR A 146 6.22 -15.29 -22.05
CA THR A 146 7.43 -16.04 -21.65
C THR A 146 8.63 -15.09 -21.44
N ARG A 147 9.42 -15.35 -20.40
CA ARG A 147 10.71 -14.67 -20.14
C ARG A 147 11.69 -14.81 -21.30
N ARG A 148 11.54 -15.85 -22.13
CA ARG A 148 12.31 -16.07 -23.35
C ARG A 148 11.36 -16.07 -24.55
N MET A 149 11.06 -14.88 -25.04
CA MET A 149 10.21 -14.70 -26.22
C MET A 149 10.96 -15.08 -27.50
N THR A 150 10.25 -15.69 -28.46
CA THR A 150 10.76 -15.87 -29.82
C THR A 150 10.64 -14.57 -30.62
N SER A 151 11.36 -14.45 -31.73
CA SER A 151 11.23 -13.31 -32.65
C SER A 151 9.80 -13.14 -33.16
N TYR A 152 9.09 -14.24 -33.41
CA TYR A 152 7.68 -14.21 -33.80
C TYR A 152 6.79 -13.66 -32.68
N GLY A 153 6.96 -14.14 -31.45
CA GLY A 153 6.20 -13.64 -30.29
C GLY A 153 6.40 -12.14 -30.07
N ARG A 154 7.62 -11.63 -30.34
CA ARG A 154 7.91 -10.19 -30.31
C ARG A 154 7.09 -9.42 -31.33
N GLN A 155 7.15 -9.82 -32.60
CA GLN A 155 6.44 -9.15 -33.68
C GLN A 155 4.93 -9.12 -33.44
N VAL A 156 4.35 -10.22 -32.97
CA VAL A 156 2.92 -10.28 -32.67
C VAL A 156 2.56 -9.35 -31.51
N THR A 157 3.37 -9.35 -30.44
CA THR A 157 3.14 -8.47 -29.28
C THR A 157 3.23 -7.01 -29.68
N GLU A 158 4.26 -6.62 -30.43
CA GLU A 158 4.45 -5.25 -30.93
C GLU A 158 3.29 -4.80 -31.83
N LYS A 159 2.83 -5.68 -32.71
CA LYS A 159 1.69 -5.39 -33.60
C LYS A 159 0.41 -5.14 -32.78
N LEU A 160 0.08 -6.05 -31.86
CA LEU A 160 -1.12 -5.96 -31.05
C LEU A 160 -1.12 -4.73 -30.15
N THR A 161 0.00 -4.44 -29.47
CA THR A 161 0.10 -3.25 -28.62
C THR A 161 -0.03 -1.99 -29.45
N THR A 162 0.66 -1.89 -30.59
CA THR A 162 0.61 -0.70 -31.46
C THR A 162 -0.80 -0.42 -31.96
N GLU A 163 -1.51 -1.45 -32.44
CA GLU A 163 -2.89 -1.31 -32.94
C GLU A 163 -3.86 -0.87 -31.83
N LEU A 164 -3.69 -1.40 -30.61
CA LEU A 164 -4.56 -1.11 -29.48
C LEU A 164 -4.23 0.22 -28.78
N THR A 165 -2.99 0.74 -28.87
CA THR A 165 -2.60 2.03 -28.26
C THR A 165 -3.34 3.23 -28.88
N GLY A 166 -3.89 3.07 -30.10
CA GLY A 166 -4.75 4.08 -30.72
C GLY A 166 -6.13 4.21 -30.07
N GLY A 167 -6.57 3.18 -29.34
CA GLY A 167 -7.70 3.26 -28.40
C GLY A 167 -7.16 3.62 -27.02
N ARG A 168 -7.91 4.37 -26.21
CA ARG A 168 -7.55 4.79 -24.85
C ARG A 168 -7.40 3.59 -23.89
N VAL A 169 -6.42 2.74 -24.12
CA VAL A 169 -6.15 1.49 -23.42
C VAL A 169 -4.80 1.60 -22.75
N THR A 170 -4.77 1.36 -21.44
CA THR A 170 -3.54 1.32 -20.65
C THR A 170 -3.05 -0.11 -20.55
N PHE A 171 -1.81 -0.36 -20.98
CA PHE A 171 -1.19 -1.67 -20.78
C PHE A 171 -0.46 -1.73 -19.45
N PHE A 172 -0.65 -2.84 -18.72
CA PHE A 172 0.17 -3.17 -17.55
C PHE A 172 0.85 -4.52 -17.75
N CYS A 173 2.09 -4.61 -17.28
CA CYS A 173 2.91 -5.81 -17.34
C CYS A 173 3.75 -5.85 -16.06
N THR A 174 3.98 -7.05 -15.54
CA THR A 174 4.91 -7.26 -14.43
C THR A 174 6.34 -7.22 -14.96
N TYR A 175 7.10 -6.19 -14.62
CA TYR A 175 8.57 -6.24 -14.70
C TYR A 175 9.06 -7.19 -13.60
N MET A 176 9.36 -8.44 -13.98
CA MET A 176 10.02 -9.39 -13.09
C MET A 176 11.16 -10.10 -13.83
#